data_AF-A0A369ZIQ4-F1
#
_entry.id   AF-A0A369ZIQ4-F1
#
_cell.length_a   1.000
_cell.length_b   1.000
_cell.length_c   1.000
_cell.angle_alpha   90.00
_cell.angle_beta   90.00
_cell.angle_gamma   90.00
#
_symmetry.space_group_name_H-M   'P 1'
#
loop_
_entity.id
_entity.type
_entity.pdbx_description
1 polymer ?
#
loop_
_entity_poly.entity_id
_entity_poly.type
_entity_poly.pdbx_seq_one_letter_code
_entity_poly.pdbx_strand_id
1 'polypeptide(L)'
;MKPFDLEEALQGKPVQLRNGNKAFIQTDLRKLGLLESITPYVIKGISVASDGADWHEYSWTANGQSLEGYIDRDSDIIGMYEEPTPTITVTLPIPFKPKVGEQYFYIGGLNSMVSEGNFNNGIFEKLVVSAGFCFRTEEDAQAWLDTMKEALNE
;
A
#
# COMPACT_ATOMS: atom_id res chain seq x y z
N MET A 1 7.26 -2.26 -8.94
CA MET A 1 6.47 -2.84 -10.03
C MET A 1 7.13 -4.12 -10.49
N LYS A 2 6.48 -5.22 -10.14
CA LYS A 2 6.83 -6.58 -10.59
C LYS A 2 6.66 -6.69 -12.12
N PRO A 3 7.61 -7.30 -12.86
CA PRO A 3 7.50 -7.51 -14.31
C PRO A 3 6.23 -8.29 -14.68
N PHE A 4 5.67 -8.02 -15.86
CA PHE A 4 4.48 -8.72 -16.35
C PHE A 4 4.74 -10.22 -16.52
N ASP A 5 3.86 -11.04 -15.95
CA ASP A 5 3.86 -12.50 -16.05
C ASP A 5 2.47 -12.95 -16.52
N LEU A 6 2.42 -13.48 -17.75
CA LEU A 6 1.18 -13.90 -18.38
C LEU A 6 0.57 -15.15 -17.71
N GLU A 7 1.38 -16.07 -17.19
CA GLU A 7 0.86 -17.28 -16.54
C GLU A 7 0.21 -16.92 -15.21
N GLU A 8 0.86 -16.08 -14.42
CA GLU A 8 0.27 -15.53 -13.19
C GLU A 8 -1.00 -14.74 -13.48
N ALA A 9 -1.00 -13.90 -14.52
CA ALA A 9 -2.17 -13.11 -14.88
C ALA A 9 -3.36 -13.97 -15.33
N LEU A 10 -3.12 -15.05 -16.09
CA LEU A 10 -4.16 -16.01 -16.48
C LEU A 10 -4.71 -16.83 -15.31
N GLN A 11 -4.00 -16.90 -14.18
CA GLN A 11 -4.50 -17.47 -12.93
C GLN A 11 -5.38 -16.48 -12.14
N GLY A 12 -5.67 -15.30 -12.71
CA GLY A 12 -6.56 -14.29 -12.13
C GLY A 12 -5.85 -13.21 -11.32
N LYS A 13 -4.51 -13.21 -11.27
CA LYS A 13 -3.77 -12.11 -10.64
C LYS A 13 -3.86 -10.85 -11.53
N PRO A 14 -4.11 -9.68 -10.94
CA PRO A 14 -4.26 -8.46 -11.73
C PRO A 14 -2.93 -7.96 -12.30
N VAL A 15 -3.03 -7.20 -13.38
CA VAL A 15 -1.92 -6.50 -14.04
C VAL A 15 -2.14 -4.99 -13.99
N GLN A 16 -1.07 -4.22 -14.04
CA GLN A 16 -1.13 -2.76 -14.03
C GLN A 16 -0.97 -2.22 -15.45
N LEU A 17 -1.91 -1.35 -15.85
CA LEU A 17 -1.84 -0.61 -17.09
C LEU A 17 -1.04 0.69 -16.90
N ARG A 18 -0.49 1.23 -17.98
CA ARG A 18 0.32 2.46 -17.96
C ARG A 18 -0.45 3.67 -17.39
N ASN A 19 -1.75 3.75 -17.62
CA ASN A 19 -2.63 4.79 -17.08
C ASN A 19 -2.95 4.61 -15.58
N GLY A 20 -2.40 3.60 -14.91
CA GLY A 20 -2.62 3.32 -13.49
C GLY A 20 -3.80 2.40 -13.20
N ASN A 21 -4.64 2.09 -14.20
CA ASN A 21 -5.77 1.18 -14.01
C ASN A 21 -5.32 -0.26 -13.77
N LYS A 22 -6.19 -0.99 -13.07
CA LYS A 22 -6.04 -2.43 -12.87
C LYS A 22 -6.68 -3.17 -14.04
N ALA A 23 -6.07 -4.27 -14.50
CA ALA A 23 -6.68 -5.14 -15.49
C ALA A 23 -6.60 -6.61 -15.08
N PHE A 24 -7.56 -7.39 -15.58
CA PHE A 24 -7.66 -8.83 -15.36
C PHE A 24 -7.64 -9.55 -16.69
N ILE A 25 -6.67 -10.45 -16.85
CA ILE A 25 -6.55 -11.28 -18.04
C ILE A 25 -7.53 -12.43 -17.94
N GLN A 26 -8.38 -12.59 -18.95
CA GLN A 26 -9.43 -13.61 -18.98
C GLN A 26 -9.02 -14.81 -19.83
N THR A 27 -8.37 -14.58 -20.97
CA THR A 27 -8.00 -15.68 -21.86
C THR A 27 -6.83 -15.35 -22.77
N ASP A 28 -6.15 -16.42 -23.18
CA ASP A 28 -5.19 -16.44 -24.27
C ASP A 28 -5.81 -17.22 -25.43
N LEU A 29 -6.14 -16.51 -26.51
CA LEU A 29 -6.82 -17.07 -27.68
C LEU A 29 -6.03 -18.20 -28.35
N ARG A 30 -4.71 -18.28 -28.14
CA ARG A 30 -3.85 -19.36 -28.67
C ARG A 30 -4.21 -20.72 -28.08
N LYS A 31 -4.63 -20.73 -26.80
CA LYS A 31 -5.04 -21.96 -26.09
C LYS A 31 -6.37 -22.51 -26.59
N LEU A 32 -7.16 -21.68 -27.27
CA LEU A 32 -8.46 -22.07 -27.82
C LEU A 32 -8.35 -22.62 -29.26
N GLY A 33 -7.15 -22.70 -29.83
CA GLY A 33 -6.94 -23.11 -31.22
C GLY A 33 -7.50 -22.13 -32.25
N LEU A 34 -7.81 -20.89 -31.83
CA LEU A 34 -8.49 -19.88 -32.65
C LEU A 34 -7.54 -19.09 -33.56
N LEU A 35 -6.25 -19.42 -33.60
CA LEU A 35 -5.22 -18.58 -34.20
C LEU A 35 -4.32 -19.37 -35.16
N GLU A 36 -4.62 -19.31 -36.46
CA GLU A 36 -3.60 -19.54 -37.49
C GLU A 36 -3.21 -18.27 -38.29
N SER A 37 -3.95 -17.17 -38.18
CA SER A 37 -3.63 -15.86 -38.81
C SER A 37 -4.79 -14.94 -38.38
N ILE A 38 -4.63 -13.75 -37.81
CA ILE A 38 -4.44 -12.48 -38.54
C ILE A 38 -3.97 -11.36 -37.56
N THR A 39 -3.93 -11.59 -36.23
CA THR A 39 -3.72 -10.54 -35.22
C THR A 39 -2.66 -10.89 -34.16
N PRO A 40 -1.74 -9.97 -33.80
CA PRO A 40 -0.81 -10.17 -32.70
C PRO A 40 -1.48 -10.02 -31.32
N TYR A 41 -2.72 -9.52 -31.26
CA TYR A 41 -3.46 -9.24 -30.02
C TYR A 41 -4.22 -10.47 -29.49
N VAL A 42 -3.44 -11.45 -29.03
CA VAL A 42 -3.92 -12.78 -28.65
C VAL A 42 -4.47 -12.88 -27.23
N ILE A 43 -4.24 -11.86 -26.39
CA ILE A 43 -4.68 -11.82 -25.00
C ILE A 43 -5.93 -10.96 -24.87
N LYS A 44 -6.95 -11.45 -24.16
CA LYS A 44 -8.20 -10.73 -23.89
C LYS A 44 -8.44 -10.58 -22.40
N GLY A 45 -9.03 -9.45 -22.01
CA GLY A 45 -9.37 -9.18 -20.63
C GLY A 45 -10.09 -7.85 -20.46
N ILE A 46 -10.26 -7.46 -19.20
CA ILE A 46 -10.97 -6.23 -18.81
C ILE A 46 -10.06 -5.34 -18.00
N SER A 47 -10.13 -4.02 -18.21
CA SER A 47 -9.60 -3.04 -17.27
C SER A 47 -10.72 -2.53 -16.38
N VAL A 48 -10.37 -2.15 -15.15
CA VAL A 48 -11.24 -1.47 -14.21
C VAL A 48 -10.54 -0.19 -13.76
N ALA A 49 -11.25 0.93 -13.80
CA ALA A 49 -10.78 2.21 -13.30
C ALA A 49 -10.41 2.11 -11.81
N SER A 50 -9.49 2.95 -11.35
CA SER A 50 -9.02 2.93 -9.96
C SER A 50 -10.12 3.18 -8.92
N ASP A 51 -11.18 3.89 -9.30
CA ASP A 51 -12.37 4.15 -8.48
C ASP A 51 -13.45 3.04 -8.59
N GLY A 52 -13.22 2.04 -9.45
CA GLY A 52 -14.16 0.95 -9.70
C GLY A 52 -15.40 1.34 -10.51
N ALA A 53 -15.52 2.58 -10.98
CA ALA A 53 -16.72 3.10 -11.62
C ALA A 53 -16.85 2.67 -13.09
N ASP A 54 -15.72 2.57 -13.80
CA ASP A 54 -15.68 2.27 -15.23
C ASP A 54 -14.88 0.99 -15.54
N TRP A 55 -15.30 0.30 -16.60
CA TRP A 55 -14.61 -0.87 -17.12
C TRP A 55 -14.65 -0.94 -18.65
N HIS A 56 -13.60 -1.51 -19.24
CA HIS A 56 -13.44 -1.65 -20.68
C HIS A 56 -12.80 -2.98 -21.04
N GLU A 57 -13.22 -3.56 -22.17
CA GLU A 57 -12.58 -4.73 -22.74
C GLU A 57 -11.37 -4.32 -23.58
N TYR A 58 -10.29 -5.08 -23.44
CA TYR A 58 -9.06 -4.84 -24.16
C TYR A 58 -8.50 -6.11 -24.80
N SER A 59 -7.68 -5.88 -25.81
CA SER A 59 -6.88 -6.91 -26.45
C SER A 59 -5.42 -6.49 -26.42
N TRP A 60 -4.56 -7.41 -26.00
CA TRP A 60 -3.12 -7.18 -25.92
C TRP A 60 -2.33 -8.23 -26.68
N THR A 61 -1.12 -7.87 -27.07
CA THR A 61 -0.13 -8.85 -27.50
C THR A 61 0.28 -9.74 -26.33
N ALA A 62 0.99 -10.85 -26.61
CA ALA A 62 1.53 -11.71 -25.55
C ALA A 62 2.52 -10.98 -24.61
N ASN A 63 3.07 -9.85 -25.04
CA ASN A 63 3.95 -8.99 -24.25
C ASN A 63 3.22 -7.81 -23.62
N GLY A 64 1.89 -7.76 -23.70
CA GLY A 64 1.07 -6.76 -23.03
C GLY A 64 0.88 -5.43 -23.76
N GLN A 65 1.21 -5.35 -25.05
CA GLN A 65 0.99 -4.12 -25.84
C GLN A 65 -0.47 -4.04 -26.29
N SER A 66 -1.13 -2.92 -26.06
CA SER A 66 -2.53 -2.71 -26.45
C SER A 66 -2.67 -2.41 -27.95
N LEU A 67 -3.88 -2.62 -28.48
CA LEU A 67 -4.22 -2.34 -29.88
C LEU A 67 -4.06 -0.85 -30.22
N GLU A 68 -3.32 -0.60 -31.30
CA GLU A 68 -2.84 0.71 -31.82
C GLU A 68 -3.94 1.68 -32.33
N GLY A 69 -5.19 1.52 -31.90
CA GLY A 69 -6.33 2.36 -32.30
C GLY A 69 -6.51 3.64 -31.46
N TYR A 70 -5.85 3.72 -30.30
CA TYR A 70 -5.81 4.90 -29.45
C TYR A 70 -4.38 5.44 -29.45
N ILE A 71 -4.23 6.73 -29.72
CA ILE A 71 -2.94 7.40 -29.96
C ILE A 71 -1.99 7.28 -28.76
N ASP A 72 -2.52 6.96 -27.58
CA ASP A 72 -1.75 6.78 -26.36
C ASP A 72 -1.72 5.30 -25.94
N ARG A 73 -0.50 4.76 -25.81
CA ARG A 73 -0.15 3.41 -25.29
C ARG A 73 -0.44 3.28 -23.78
N ASP A 74 -1.46 3.99 -23.31
CA ASP A 74 -1.88 4.15 -21.93
C ASP A 74 -2.51 2.87 -21.37
N SER A 75 -3.02 2.03 -22.25
CA SER A 75 -3.56 0.71 -21.90
C SER A 75 -2.53 -0.41 -22.03
N ASP A 76 -1.25 -0.12 -22.29
CA ASP A 76 -0.20 -1.15 -22.26
C ASP A 76 -0.08 -1.73 -20.84
N ILE A 77 0.08 -3.04 -20.75
CA ILE A 77 0.45 -3.71 -19.50
C ILE A 77 1.92 -3.42 -19.23
N ILE A 78 2.20 -2.79 -18.08
CA ILE A 78 3.55 -2.41 -17.67
C ILE A 78 4.13 -3.32 -16.57
N GLY A 79 3.30 -4.16 -15.96
CA GLY A 79 3.72 -5.09 -14.91
C GLY A 79 2.54 -5.81 -14.27
N MET A 80 2.84 -6.64 -13.26
CA MET A 80 1.80 -7.16 -12.37
C MET A 80 1.32 -6.05 -11.45
N TYR A 81 0.02 -6.05 -11.10
CA TYR A 81 -0.53 -5.08 -10.16
C TYR A 81 -0.15 -5.48 -8.74
N GLU A 82 0.45 -4.54 -8.02
CA GLU A 82 0.77 -4.66 -6.61
C GLU A 82 -0.24 -3.79 -5.85
N GLU A 83 -0.98 -4.39 -4.91
CA GLU A 83 -1.94 -3.63 -4.10
C GLU A 83 -1.20 -2.50 -3.38
N PRO A 84 -1.67 -1.23 -3.51
CA PRO A 84 -1.01 -0.12 -2.84
C PRO A 84 -1.05 -0.37 -1.33
N THR A 85 0.12 -0.30 -0.70
CA THR A 85 0.18 -0.39 0.77
C THR A 85 -0.39 0.91 1.33
N PRO A 86 -1.49 0.87 2.11
CA PRO A 86 -2.05 2.08 2.70
C PRO A 86 -0.96 2.72 3.55
N THR A 87 -0.65 3.98 3.25
CA THR A 87 0.37 4.75 3.95
C THR A 87 -0.30 5.98 4.49
N ILE A 88 -0.28 6.14 5.81
CA ILE A 88 -0.69 7.38 6.47
C ILE A 88 0.54 8.27 6.64
N THR A 89 0.37 9.56 6.37
CA THR A 89 1.40 10.57 6.68
C THR A 89 0.90 11.39 7.85
N VAL A 90 1.63 11.36 8.97
CA VAL A 90 1.24 12.04 10.21
C VAL A 90 2.35 12.97 10.66
N THR A 91 1.97 14.11 11.23
CA THR A 91 2.93 15.02 11.90
C THR A 91 2.77 14.82 13.39
N LEU A 92 3.78 14.22 14.02
CA LEU A 92 3.75 13.87 15.43
C LEU A 92 4.82 14.65 16.22
N PRO A 93 4.57 14.95 17.51
CA PRO A 93 5.58 15.49 18.41
C PRO A 93 6.81 14.59 18.48
N ILE A 94 8.00 15.19 18.56
CA ILE A 94 9.27 14.46 18.61
C ILE A 94 9.46 13.85 20.00
N PRO A 95 9.54 12.51 20.14
CA PRO A 95 9.87 11.90 21.42
C PRO A 95 11.26 12.30 21.89
N PHE A 96 11.51 12.28 23.20
CA PHE A 96 12.80 12.64 23.76
C PHE A 96 13.26 11.65 24.82
N LYS A 97 14.56 11.61 25.10
CA LYS A 97 15.11 10.82 26.21
C LYS A 97 15.26 11.70 27.45
N PRO A 98 14.52 11.44 28.55
CA PRO A 98 14.68 12.20 29.78
C PRO A 98 16.02 11.91 30.47
N LYS A 99 16.50 12.84 31.30
CA LYS A 99 17.63 12.60 32.21
C LYS A 99 17.15 12.06 33.55
N VAL A 100 18.05 11.40 34.28
CA VAL A 100 17.73 10.90 35.64
C VAL A 100 17.30 12.06 36.53
N GLY A 101 16.13 11.91 37.15
CA GLY A 101 15.47 12.92 37.99
C GLY A 101 14.56 13.89 37.23
N GLU A 102 14.53 13.87 35.89
CA GLU A 102 13.61 14.72 35.12
C GLU A 102 12.19 14.12 35.12
N GLN A 103 11.18 14.98 35.31
CA GLN A 103 9.78 14.62 35.07
C GLN A 103 9.55 14.46 33.57
N TYR A 104 8.74 13.48 33.21
CA TYR A 104 8.37 13.18 31.83
C TYR A 104 7.00 12.50 31.78
N PHE A 105 6.37 12.57 30.61
CA PHE A 105 5.17 11.83 30.28
C PHE A 105 5.53 10.67 29.38
N TYR A 106 4.76 9.59 29.48
CA TYR A 106 4.98 8.43 28.64
C TYR A 106 3.70 7.70 28.28
N ILE A 107 3.77 7.02 27.13
CA ILE A 107 2.75 6.06 26.73
C ILE A 107 3.09 4.71 27.35
N GLY A 108 2.19 4.23 28.21
CA GLY A 108 2.34 2.99 28.97
C GLY A 108 1.84 3.15 30.41
N GLY A 109 1.48 2.02 31.02
CA GLY A 109 0.94 1.98 32.37
C GLY A 109 -0.14 0.92 32.53
N LEU A 110 -0.43 0.52 33.77
CA LEU A 110 -1.45 -0.50 34.07
C LEU A 110 -2.87 0.09 34.09
N ASN A 111 -3.02 1.36 34.48
CA ASN A 111 -4.32 1.99 34.74
C ASN A 111 -4.62 3.20 33.82
N SER A 112 -3.61 3.72 33.12
CA SER A 112 -3.74 4.80 32.15
C SER A 112 -2.80 4.55 30.98
N MET A 113 -3.22 4.92 29.77
CA MET A 113 -2.39 4.80 28.57
C MET A 113 -1.34 5.91 28.49
N VAL A 114 -1.64 7.11 29.00
CA VAL A 114 -0.66 8.18 29.24
C VAL A 114 -0.46 8.33 30.73
N SER A 115 0.80 8.29 31.16
CA SER A 115 1.17 8.43 32.57
C SER A 115 2.33 9.40 32.71
N GLU A 116 2.44 10.02 33.89
CA GLU A 116 3.62 10.81 34.25
C GLU A 116 4.55 10.05 35.19
N GLY A 117 5.82 10.47 35.24
CA GLY A 117 6.78 9.92 36.18
C GLY A 117 8.05 10.74 36.27
N ASN A 118 8.92 10.35 37.20
CA ASN A 118 10.28 10.87 37.31
C ASN A 118 11.25 9.82 36.79
N PHE A 119 12.06 10.17 35.80
CA PHE A 119 12.92 9.21 35.12
C PHE A 119 14.05 8.76 36.04
N ASN A 120 14.14 7.45 36.31
CA ASN A 120 15.17 6.89 37.19
C ASN A 120 16.14 5.93 36.45
N ASN A 121 15.97 5.76 35.12
CA ASN A 121 16.74 4.84 34.28
C ASN A 121 16.65 3.36 34.72
N GLY A 122 15.54 2.96 35.32
CA GLY A 122 15.18 1.59 35.66
C GLY A 122 14.82 0.75 34.44
N ILE A 123 14.40 -0.51 34.70
CA ILE A 123 14.05 -1.45 33.64
C ILE A 123 12.84 -0.95 32.85
N PHE A 124 11.83 -0.43 33.53
CA PHE A 124 10.63 0.12 32.91
C PHE A 124 10.96 1.31 32.02
N GLU A 125 11.71 2.28 32.53
CA GLU A 125 12.11 3.49 31.84
C GLU A 125 12.94 3.19 30.59
N LYS A 126 13.81 2.17 30.66
CA LYS A 126 14.57 1.70 29.48
C LYS A 126 13.67 1.14 28.39
N LEU A 127 12.61 0.39 28.76
CA LEU A 127 11.62 -0.12 27.80
C LEU A 127 10.90 1.04 27.10
N VAL A 128 10.38 1.99 27.87
CA VAL A 128 9.64 3.15 27.34
C VAL A 128 10.54 4.02 26.44
N VAL A 129 11.79 4.27 26.83
CA VAL A 129 12.76 5.00 25.98
C VAL A 129 13.07 4.23 24.70
N SER A 130 13.25 2.91 24.77
CA SER A 130 13.52 2.09 23.58
C SER A 130 12.34 2.03 22.61
N ALA A 131 11.12 2.18 23.11
CA ALA A 131 9.91 2.26 22.31
C ALA A 131 9.65 3.67 21.74
N GLY A 132 10.42 4.69 22.14
CA GLY A 132 10.21 6.07 21.72
C GLY A 132 8.96 6.71 22.34
N PHE A 133 8.55 6.28 23.53
CA PHE A 133 7.29 6.69 24.17
C PHE A 133 7.48 7.72 25.29
N CYS A 134 8.47 8.60 25.19
CA CYS A 134 8.77 9.61 26.20
C CYS A 134 8.54 11.02 25.64
N PHE A 135 7.76 11.83 26.37
CA PHE A 135 7.24 13.12 25.93
C PHE A 135 7.35 14.19 27.02
N ARG A 136 7.52 15.44 26.60
CA ARG A 136 7.69 16.57 27.54
C ARG A 136 6.37 17.00 28.17
N THR A 137 5.26 16.72 27.50
CA THR A 137 3.90 17.08 27.94
C THR A 137 2.96 15.89 27.79
N GLU A 138 1.83 15.93 28.51
CA GLU A 138 0.77 14.93 28.38
C GLU A 138 0.12 15.00 27.01
N GLU A 139 -0.07 16.22 26.49
CA GLU A 139 -0.69 16.48 25.19
C GLU A 139 0.12 15.85 24.04
N ASP A 140 1.45 15.90 24.12
CA ASP A 140 2.32 15.30 23.11
C ASP A 140 2.18 13.77 23.08
N ALA A 141 2.11 13.15 24.27
CA ALA A 141 1.88 11.72 24.40
C ALA A 141 0.48 11.31 23.92
N GLN A 142 -0.53 12.14 24.21
CA GLN A 142 -1.90 11.90 23.81
C GLN A 142 -2.08 12.03 22.29
N ALA A 143 -1.42 12.99 21.64
CA ALA A 143 -1.44 13.15 20.18
C ALA A 143 -0.96 11.89 19.43
N TRP A 144 0.07 11.22 19.97
CA TRP A 144 0.53 9.93 19.45
C TRP A 144 -0.53 8.83 19.58
N LEU A 145 -1.17 8.70 20.74
CA LEU A 145 -2.22 7.71 20.97
C LEU A 145 -3.44 7.94 20.08
N ASP A 146 -3.87 9.19 19.95
CA ASP A 146 -5.05 9.54 19.16
C ASP A 146 -4.79 9.29 17.68
N THR A 147 -3.61 9.67 17.18
CA THR A 147 -3.18 9.38 15.80
C THR A 147 -3.17 7.87 15.51
N MET A 148 -2.67 7.05 16.44
CA MET A 148 -2.67 5.59 16.28
C MET A 148 -4.08 5.00 16.32
N LYS A 149 -5.01 5.57 17.10
CA LYS A 149 -6.42 5.12 17.14
C LYS A 149 -7.16 5.52 15.88
N GLU A 150 -6.94 6.74 15.38
CA GLU A 150 -7.52 7.21 14.11
C GLU A 150 -7.09 6.29 12.97
N ALA A 151 -5.80 5.96 12.89
CA ALA A 151 -5.25 5.01 11.91
C ALA A 151 -5.83 3.59 12.00
N LEU A 152 -6.42 3.20 13.14
CA LEU A 152 -7.02 1.87 13.35
C LEU A 152 -8.51 1.82 13.00
N ASN A 153 -9.17 3.00 12.95
CA ASN A 153 -10.60 3.12 12.69
C ASN A 153 -10.91 3.44 11.20
N GLU A 154 -9.88 3.39 10.33
CA GLU A 154 -9.98 3.33 8.87
C GLU A 154 -9.81 1.88 8.38
#